data_AF-A0A2D7Q503-F1
#
_entry.id   AF-A0A2D7Q503-F1
#
_cell.length_a   1.000
_cell.length_b   1.000
_cell.length_c   1.000
_cell.angle_alpha   90.00
_cell.angle_beta   90.00
_cell.angle_gamma   90.00
#
_symmetry.space_group_name_H-M   'P 1'
#
loop_
_entity.id
_entity.type
_entity.pdbx_description
1 polymer ?
#
loop_
_entity_poly.entity_id
_entity_poly.type
_entity_poly.pdbx_seq_one_letter_code
_entity_poly.pdbx_strand_id
1 'polypeptide(L)'
;MTKKFESVYSSVVEKDEHKKSKTYKKLSPKMKNAVDQIFNKMDSKPSDFLNTFDKTITDVSKRFKVREKDLMNYFEKEMLSI
;
A
#
# COMPACT_ATOMS: atom_id res chain seq x y z
N MET A 1 -6.69 10.22 -17.91
CA MET A 1 -6.35 8.80 -17.76
C MET A 1 -6.30 8.40 -16.28
N THR A 2 -7.43 8.45 -15.56
CA THR A 2 -7.52 8.15 -14.12
C THR A 2 -8.40 6.93 -13.81
N LYS A 3 -9.21 6.49 -14.79
CA LYS A 3 -10.22 5.44 -14.61
C LYS A 3 -9.67 4.02 -14.41
N LYS A 4 -8.42 3.73 -14.80
CA LYS A 4 -7.84 2.39 -14.69
C LYS A 4 -7.54 1.98 -13.25
N PHE A 5 -7.18 2.93 -12.39
CA PHE A 5 -6.91 2.63 -10.98
C PHE A 5 -8.23 2.53 -10.18
N GLU A 6 -9.20 3.43 -10.42
CA GLU A 6 -10.55 3.36 -9.82
C GLU A 6 -11.25 2.01 -9.99
N SER A 7 -11.20 1.39 -11.19
CA SER A 7 -11.89 0.11 -11.39
C SER A 7 -11.18 -1.08 -10.74
N VAL A 8 -9.86 -1.00 -10.54
CA VAL A 8 -9.09 -2.01 -9.77
C VAL A 8 -9.38 -1.89 -8.28
N TYR A 9 -9.65 -0.67 -7.77
CA TYR A 9 -9.99 -0.45 -6.37
C TYR A 9 -11.34 -1.03 -5.94
N SER A 10 -12.34 -1.05 -6.83
CA SER A 10 -13.68 -1.56 -6.48
C SER A 10 -13.74 -3.07 -6.19
N SER A 11 -12.75 -3.86 -6.63
CA SER A 11 -12.73 -5.31 -6.38
C SER A 11 -11.96 -5.74 -5.13
N VAL A 12 -11.22 -4.83 -4.48
CA VAL A 12 -10.31 -5.12 -3.35
C VAL A 12 -10.82 -4.46 -2.05
N VAL A 13 -12.13 -4.51 -1.81
CA VAL A 13 -12.79 -3.82 -0.68
C VAL A 13 -13.24 -4.83 0.39
N GLU A 14 -12.41 -5.82 0.69
CA GLU A 14 -12.44 -6.43 2.02
C GLU A 14 -11.33 -5.81 2.86
N LYS A 15 -11.70 -5.15 3.97
CA LYS A 15 -10.74 -4.69 4.98
C LYS A 15 -9.75 -5.82 5.28
N ASP A 16 -8.47 -5.49 5.27
CA ASP A 16 -7.36 -6.40 5.57
C ASP A 16 -7.06 -7.48 4.52
N GLU A 17 -7.59 -7.41 3.30
CA GLU A 17 -7.25 -8.37 2.23
C GLU A 17 -5.73 -8.43 1.97
N HIS A 18 -5.05 -7.28 2.02
CA HIS A 18 -3.60 -7.17 1.89
C HIS A 18 -2.83 -7.97 2.96
N LYS A 19 -3.43 -8.26 4.12
CA LYS A 19 -2.79 -9.05 5.19
C LYS A 19 -2.85 -10.56 4.91
N LYS A 20 -3.77 -11.01 4.06
CA LYS A 20 -3.95 -12.43 3.73
C LYS A 20 -2.86 -12.93 2.76
N SER A 21 -2.21 -12.02 2.03
CA SER A 21 -1.26 -12.36 0.97
C SER A 21 0.02 -13.04 1.47
N LYS A 22 0.60 -13.89 0.60
CA LYS A 22 1.86 -14.59 0.89
C LYS A 22 3.04 -13.61 0.97
N THR A 23 2.97 -12.51 0.22
CA THR A 23 3.96 -11.41 0.19
C THR A 23 3.94 -10.68 1.53
N TYR A 24 2.77 -10.26 2.03
CA TYR A 24 2.65 -9.60 3.33
C TYR A 24 3.16 -10.48 4.48
N LYS A 25 2.77 -11.76 4.51
CA LYS A 25 3.16 -12.68 5.58
C LYS A 25 4.68 -12.84 5.72
N LYS A 26 5.42 -12.73 4.62
CA LYS A 26 6.90 -12.82 4.57
C LYS A 26 7.62 -11.53 4.98
N LEU A 27 6.90 -10.41 5.10
CA LEU A 27 7.50 -9.14 5.51
C LEU A 27 7.94 -9.17 6.98
N SER A 28 8.98 -8.40 7.30
CA SER A 28 9.39 -8.16 8.68
C SER A 28 8.30 -7.38 9.45
N PRO A 29 8.22 -7.49 10.78
CA PRO A 29 7.21 -6.78 11.57
C PRO A 29 7.18 -5.26 11.32
N LYS A 30 8.34 -4.63 11.14
CA LYS A 30 8.44 -3.20 10.82
C LYS A 30 7.83 -2.87 9.45
N MET A 31 8.08 -3.72 8.46
CA MET A 31 7.55 -3.54 7.12
C MET A 31 6.04 -3.79 7.06
N LYS A 32 5.54 -4.77 7.82
CA LYS A 32 4.08 -4.98 8.00
C LYS A 32 3.39 -3.74 8.55
N ASN A 33 3.93 -3.16 9.62
CA ASN A 33 3.38 -1.93 10.21
C ASN A 33 3.42 -0.73 9.24
N ALA A 34 4.47 -0.65 8.42
CA ALA A 34 4.58 0.38 7.39
C ALA A 34 3.50 0.21 6.30
N VAL A 35 3.37 -1.00 5.77
CA VAL A 35 2.36 -1.37 4.77
C VAL A 35 0.95 -1.13 5.31
N ASP A 36 0.65 -1.57 6.54
CA ASP A 36 -0.65 -1.37 7.18
C ASP A 36 -1.00 0.12 7.31
N GLN A 37 -0.03 0.97 7.66
CA GLN A 37 -0.26 2.40 7.74
C GLN A 37 -0.60 3.03 6.38
N ILE A 38 0.01 2.53 5.31
CA ILE A 38 -0.24 3.00 3.94
C ILE A 38 -1.65 2.56 3.50
N PHE A 39 -2.02 1.30 3.72
CA PHE A 39 -3.38 0.81 3.44
C PHE A 39 -4.44 1.56 4.25
N ASN A 40 -4.21 1.82 5.53
CA ASN A 40 -5.14 2.62 6.34
C ASN A 40 -5.37 4.03 5.79
N LYS A 41 -4.31 4.67 5.27
CA LYS A 41 -4.42 5.99 4.62
C LYS A 41 -5.16 5.91 3.30
N MET A 42 -4.93 4.84 2.52
CA MET A 42 -5.64 4.55 1.28
C MET A 42 -7.14 4.33 1.56
N ASP A 43 -7.50 3.47 2.52
CA ASP A 43 -8.89 3.17 2.89
C ASP A 43 -9.63 4.40 3.40
N SER A 44 -8.95 5.26 4.15
CA SER A 44 -9.58 6.45 4.74
C SER A 44 -9.95 7.49 3.69
N LYS A 45 -9.09 7.71 2.68
CA LYS A 45 -9.28 8.70 1.61
C LYS A 45 -8.54 8.27 0.33
N PRO A 46 -9.10 7.37 -0.49
CA PRO A 46 -8.40 6.81 -1.64
C PRO A 46 -8.10 7.85 -2.73
N SER A 47 -9.00 8.84 -2.89
CA SER A 47 -8.86 9.93 -3.86
C SER A 47 -7.64 10.82 -3.57
N ASP A 48 -7.44 11.17 -2.29
CA ASP A 48 -6.30 11.98 -1.84
C ASP A 48 -5.01 11.18 -1.82
N PHE A 49 -5.11 9.88 -1.55
CA PHE A 49 -3.97 8.97 -1.50
C PHE A 49 -3.24 8.88 -2.83
N LEU A 50 -3.95 8.78 -3.96
CA LEU A 50 -3.33 8.75 -5.29
C LEU A 50 -2.46 9.99 -5.56
N ASN A 51 -2.94 11.17 -5.16
CA ASN A 51 -2.22 12.43 -5.35
C ASN A 51 -1.04 12.59 -4.39
N THR A 52 -1.02 11.82 -3.30
CA THR A 52 -0.03 11.94 -2.21
C THR A 52 0.71 10.62 -1.96
N PHE A 53 0.70 9.72 -2.93
CA PHE A 53 1.22 8.36 -2.77
C PHE A 53 2.71 8.37 -2.41
N ASP A 54 3.52 9.02 -3.25
CA ASP A 54 4.97 9.13 -3.05
C ASP A 54 5.31 9.78 -1.71
N LYS A 55 4.59 10.85 -1.36
CA LYS A 55 4.76 11.53 -0.06
C LYS A 55 4.43 10.59 1.10
N THR A 56 3.36 9.81 0.98
CA THR A 56 2.97 8.84 2.00
C THR A 56 4.01 7.74 2.14
N ILE A 57 4.58 7.24 1.04
CA ILE A 57 5.66 6.25 1.05
C ILE A 57 6.89 6.80 1.77
N THR A 58 7.32 8.01 1.43
CA THR A 58 8.47 8.68 2.08
C THR A 58 8.24 8.91 3.57
N ASP A 59 7.05 9.39 3.97
CA ASP A 59 6.72 9.66 5.36
C ASP A 59 6.71 8.37 6.19
N VAL A 60 6.08 7.32 5.67
CA VAL A 60 5.98 6.00 6.33
C VAL A 60 7.35 5.33 6.39
N SER A 61 8.12 5.39 5.30
CA SER A 61 9.49 4.88 5.23
C SER A 61 10.36 5.43 6.35
N LYS A 62 10.36 6.77 6.52
CA LYS A 62 11.08 7.45 7.59
C LYS A 62 10.57 7.05 8.97
N ARG A 63 9.25 6.95 9.17
CA ARG A 63 8.64 6.62 10.46
C ARG A 63 8.99 5.21 10.93
N PHE A 64 8.92 4.22 10.04
CA PHE A 64 9.19 2.81 10.37
C PHE A 64 10.63 2.38 10.12
N LYS A 65 11.49 3.31 9.65
CA LYS A 65 12.90 3.06 9.30
C LYS A 65 13.04 1.89 8.32
N VAL A 66 12.20 1.88 7.30
CA VAL A 66 12.26 0.92 6.18
C VAL A 66 12.75 1.66 4.94
N ARG A 67 13.11 0.94 3.87
CA ARG A 67 13.54 1.58 2.62
C ARG A 67 12.31 1.88 1.76
N GLU A 68 12.24 3.07 1.18
CA GLU A 68 11.16 3.47 0.26
C GLU A 68 11.03 2.48 -0.90
N LYS A 69 12.15 2.08 -1.49
CA LYS A 69 12.21 1.09 -2.57
C LYS A 69 11.55 -0.24 -2.21
N ASP A 70 11.69 -0.69 -0.96
CA ASP A 70 11.10 -1.95 -0.52
C ASP A 70 9.58 -1.83 -0.39
N LEU A 71 9.08 -0.67 0.03
CA LEU A 71 7.63 -0.36 0.04
C LEU A 71 7.09 -0.29 -1.39
N MET A 72 7.74 0.48 -2.27
CA MET A 72 7.33 0.59 -3.68
C MET A 72 7.28 -0.78 -4.36
N ASN A 73 8.34 -1.59 -4.22
CA ASN A 73 8.38 -2.96 -4.75
C ASN A 73 7.26 -3.85 -4.20
N TYR A 74 6.88 -3.66 -2.93
CA TYR A 74 5.77 -4.41 -2.34
C TYR A 74 4.44 -4.01 -2.99
N PHE A 75 4.15 -2.71 -3.06
CA PHE A 75 2.90 -2.21 -3.64
C PHE A 75 2.80 -2.48 -5.14
N GLU A 76 3.90 -2.37 -5.88
CA GLU A 76 3.96 -2.79 -7.28
C GLU A 76 3.58 -4.27 -7.43
N LYS A 77 4.15 -5.16 -6.62
CA LYS A 77 3.80 -6.59 -6.68
C LYS A 77 2.36 -6.86 -6.28
N GLU A 78 1.86 -6.16 -5.28
CA GLU A 78 0.51 -6.40 -4.78
C GLU A 78 -0.58 -5.83 -5.69
N MET A 79 -0.32 -4.67 -6.31
CA MET A 79 -1.29 -3.97 -7.17
C MET A 79 -1.17 -4.33 -8.65
N LEU A 80 0.01 -4.74 -9.14
CA LEU A 80 0.22 -5.20 -10.53
C LEU A 80 0.03 -6.73 -10.69
N SER A 81 -0.13 -7.47 -9.60
CA SER A 81 -0.46 -8.90 -9.64
C SER A 81 -1.97 -9.16 -9.74
N ILE A 82 -2.77 -8.12 -9.99
CA ILE A 82 -4.21 -8.21 -10.30
C ILE A 82 -4.41 -8.41 -11.80
#